data_AF-A0A961SL32-F1
#
_entry.id   AF-A0A961SL32-F1
#
_cell.length_a   1.000
_cell.length_b   1.000
_cell.length_c   1.000
_cell.angle_alpha   90.00
_cell.angle_beta   90.00
_cell.angle_gamma   90.00
#
_symmetry.space_group_name_H-M   'P 1'
#
loop_
_entity.id
_entity.type
_entity.pdbx_description
1 polymer ?
#
loop_
_entity_poly.entity_id
_entity_poly.type
_entity_poly.pdbx_seq_one_letter_code
_entity_poly.pdbx_strand_id
1 'polypeptide(L)'
;VNLKDGETERRLAAMRETLLKRRSLRIRPSFDDKVLADWNGLMIAALANAATAFDNTEWLEAAESAFDFVFTRMSVGVRLVHSYREEPGNAPATASDYANMIRAALALTNATNNPEYVEQACAWVHVLDTHYWSEDLDGYHLAADDTDDLIVRPLSGLDDATPNANAMMVSNLVALSSWTGNTAYTDRAEAIHAAFGPAITANPVGHSGLLAAAIDYLAPALVVLMVPEGGDPTPMRAALRDVSLPNAVVDEVWADETLPSTSPAAGKTVIDGKTTAYVCIGPQCSLPVTEPEKLVETIKTARHASPT
;
A
#
# COMPACT_ATOMS: atom_id res chain seq x y z
N VAL A 1 -2.84 28.17 -3.46
CA VAL A 1 -1.95 28.88 -2.50
C VAL A 1 -1.75 30.29 -3.00
N ASN A 2 -2.25 31.30 -2.28
CA ASN A 2 -1.95 32.72 -2.59
C ASN A 2 -0.58 33.04 -2.03
N LEU A 3 0.34 33.46 -2.90
CA LEU A 3 1.75 33.68 -2.57
C LEU A 3 2.07 35.17 -2.35
N LYS A 4 1.06 36.06 -2.52
CA LYS A 4 1.14 37.53 -2.36
C LYS A 4 -0.10 38.11 -1.69
N ASP A 5 -0.09 39.42 -1.43
CA ASP A 5 -1.23 40.16 -0.91
C ASP A 5 -2.44 40.11 -1.85
N GLY A 6 -3.63 40.39 -1.30
CA GLY A 6 -4.89 40.21 -2.02
C GLY A 6 -5.07 41.14 -3.24
N GLU A 7 -4.43 42.30 -3.27
CA GLU A 7 -4.47 43.19 -4.44
C GLU A 7 -3.60 42.63 -5.57
N THR A 8 -2.39 42.20 -5.22
CA THR A 8 -1.47 41.55 -6.15
C THR A 8 -2.08 40.27 -6.74
N GLU A 9 -2.71 39.42 -5.94
CA GLU A 9 -3.35 38.19 -6.45
C GLU A 9 -4.53 38.47 -7.39
N ARG A 10 -5.36 39.50 -7.10
CA ARG A 10 -6.43 39.92 -8.02
C ARG A 10 -5.87 40.36 -9.37
N ARG A 11 -4.79 41.15 -9.37
CA ARG A 11 -4.12 41.59 -10.60
C ARG A 11 -3.53 40.41 -11.37
N LEU A 12 -2.85 39.49 -10.67
CA LEU A 12 -2.25 38.29 -11.27
C LEU A 12 -3.32 37.34 -11.82
N ALA A 13 -4.46 37.18 -11.15
CA ALA A 13 -5.58 36.37 -11.64
C ALA A 13 -6.09 36.86 -13.00
N ALA A 14 -6.34 38.17 -13.14
CA ALA A 14 -6.77 38.77 -14.41
C ALA A 14 -5.72 38.60 -15.53
N MET A 15 -4.43 38.73 -15.19
CA MET A 15 -3.33 38.48 -16.13
C MET A 15 -3.28 37.00 -16.55
N ARG A 16 -3.37 36.06 -15.60
CA ARG A 16 -3.40 34.61 -15.86
C ARG A 16 -4.56 34.25 -16.78
N GLU A 17 -5.75 34.82 -16.56
CA GLU A 17 -6.92 34.60 -17.41
C GLU A 17 -6.68 35.11 -18.84
N THR A 18 -6.11 36.31 -18.98
CA THR A 18 -5.77 36.89 -20.31
C THR A 18 -4.75 36.02 -21.05
N LEU A 19 -3.71 35.57 -20.35
CA LEU A 19 -2.68 34.69 -20.91
C LEU A 19 -3.25 33.30 -21.24
N LEU A 20 -4.15 32.76 -20.41
CA LEU A 20 -4.84 31.49 -20.66
C LEU A 20 -5.71 31.57 -21.91
N LYS A 21 -6.50 32.65 -22.08
CA LYS A 21 -7.30 32.90 -23.30
C LYS A 21 -6.42 32.89 -24.55
N ARG A 22 -5.27 33.58 -24.52
CA ARG A 22 -4.31 33.59 -25.64
C ARG A 22 -3.66 32.22 -25.87
N ARG A 23 -3.32 31.48 -24.81
CA ARG A 23 -2.72 30.14 -24.88
C ARG A 23 -3.70 29.11 -25.43
N SER A 24 -4.99 29.21 -25.10
CA SER A 24 -6.05 28.31 -25.58
C SER A 24 -6.31 28.40 -27.08
N LEU A 25 -5.80 29.43 -27.77
CA LEU A 25 -5.83 29.52 -29.23
C LEU A 25 -4.75 28.67 -29.92
N ARG A 26 -3.77 28.15 -29.17
CA ARG A 26 -2.76 27.23 -29.71
C ARG A 26 -3.35 25.82 -29.77
N ILE A 27 -2.91 25.04 -30.76
CA ILE A 27 -3.15 23.60 -30.76
C ILE A 27 -2.59 23.06 -29.45
N ARG A 28 -3.45 22.44 -28.63
CA ARG A 28 -3.00 21.80 -27.39
C ARG A 28 -2.13 20.60 -27.78
N PRO A 29 -0.99 20.37 -27.08
CA PRO A 29 -0.30 19.09 -27.20
C PRO A 29 -1.32 17.97 -26.97
N SER A 30 -1.18 16.86 -27.71
CA SER A 30 -1.95 15.66 -27.42
C SER A 30 -1.77 15.32 -25.94
N PHE A 31 -2.89 15.08 -25.25
CA PHE A 31 -2.84 14.60 -23.89
C PHE A 31 -2.65 13.09 -23.94
N ASP A 32 -1.74 12.59 -23.11
CA ASP A 32 -1.70 11.17 -22.82
C ASP A 32 -2.78 10.89 -21.78
N ASP A 33 -3.96 10.47 -22.24
CA ASP A 33 -5.12 10.08 -21.44
C ASP A 33 -5.08 8.61 -21.02
N LYS A 34 -3.92 7.97 -21.16
CA LYS A 34 -3.73 6.57 -20.79
C LYS A 34 -3.74 6.43 -19.26
N VAL A 35 -4.56 5.51 -18.77
CA VAL A 35 -4.53 5.05 -17.38
C VAL A 35 -3.58 3.85 -17.31
N LEU A 36 -2.58 3.90 -16.43
CA LEU A 36 -1.61 2.82 -16.20
C LEU A 36 -1.82 2.23 -14.80
N ALA A 37 -1.91 0.91 -14.69
CA ALA A 37 -2.25 0.27 -13.42
C ALA A 37 -1.15 0.48 -12.35
N ASP A 38 0.12 0.33 -12.71
CA ASP A 38 1.28 0.59 -11.87
C ASP A 38 1.33 2.01 -11.28
N TRP A 39 1.21 3.05 -12.11
CA TRP A 39 1.23 4.44 -11.65
C TRP A 39 -0.02 4.80 -10.86
N ASN A 40 -1.19 4.27 -11.24
CA ASN A 40 -2.41 4.48 -10.46
C ASN A 40 -2.33 3.79 -9.11
N GLY A 41 -1.73 2.60 -9.01
CA GLY A 41 -1.51 1.93 -7.73
C GLY A 41 -0.70 2.79 -6.75
N LEU A 42 0.39 3.40 -7.22
CA LEU A 42 1.17 4.36 -6.41
C LEU A 42 0.35 5.59 -6.00
N MET A 43 -0.40 6.16 -6.94
CA MET A 43 -1.26 7.32 -6.68
C MET A 43 -2.36 7.01 -5.65
N ILE A 44 -3.07 5.89 -5.82
CA ILE A 44 -4.16 5.45 -4.93
C ILE A 44 -3.61 5.24 -3.52
N ALA A 45 -2.49 4.52 -3.38
CA ALA A 45 -1.86 4.31 -2.09
C ALA A 45 -1.46 5.64 -1.43
N ALA A 46 -0.92 6.59 -2.20
CA ALA A 46 -0.57 7.92 -1.70
C ALA A 46 -1.81 8.72 -1.25
N LEU A 47 -2.90 8.68 -2.03
CA LEU A 47 -4.16 9.34 -1.68
C LEU A 47 -4.79 8.74 -0.43
N ALA A 48 -4.86 7.41 -0.31
CA ALA A 48 -5.41 6.73 0.86
C ALA A 48 -4.61 7.06 2.15
N ASN A 49 -3.28 7.03 2.06
CA ASN A 49 -2.40 7.41 3.17
C ASN A 49 -2.56 8.89 3.55
N ALA A 50 -2.62 9.80 2.57
CA ALA A 50 -2.84 11.22 2.80
C ALA A 50 -4.24 11.49 3.39
N ALA A 51 -5.27 10.85 2.87
CA ALA A 51 -6.64 10.94 3.38
C ALA A 51 -6.70 10.56 4.85
N THR A 52 -6.03 9.46 5.22
CA THR A 52 -5.93 9.00 6.62
C THR A 52 -5.17 10.01 7.47
N ALA A 53 -3.99 10.48 7.03
CA ALA A 53 -3.16 11.40 7.81
C ALA A 53 -3.80 12.78 8.02
N PHE A 54 -4.57 13.27 7.05
CA PHE A 54 -5.18 14.60 7.06
C PHE A 54 -6.68 14.61 7.36
N ASP A 55 -7.28 13.44 7.64
CA ASP A 55 -8.71 13.28 7.89
C ASP A 55 -9.58 13.85 6.74
N ASN A 56 -9.19 13.53 5.49
CA ASN A 56 -9.79 14.08 4.29
C ASN A 56 -10.55 13.01 3.49
N THR A 57 -11.89 13.03 3.61
CA THR A 57 -12.77 12.06 2.96
C THR A 57 -12.80 12.19 1.42
N GLU A 58 -12.68 13.40 0.87
CA GLU A 58 -12.66 13.60 -0.59
C GLU A 58 -11.47 12.90 -1.25
N TRP A 59 -10.33 12.85 -0.55
CA TRP A 59 -9.13 12.14 -1.04
C TRP A 59 -9.28 10.62 -0.93
N LEU A 60 -9.98 10.13 0.09
CA LEU A 60 -10.28 8.72 0.23
C LEU A 60 -11.24 8.26 -0.87
N GLU A 61 -12.34 8.99 -1.07
CA GLU A 61 -13.32 8.71 -2.14
C GLU A 61 -12.66 8.72 -3.53
N ALA A 62 -11.73 9.64 -3.77
CA ALA A 62 -10.96 9.67 -5.01
C ALA A 62 -10.04 8.44 -5.17
N ALA A 63 -9.43 7.97 -4.08
CA ALA A 63 -8.60 6.77 -4.07
C ALA A 63 -9.42 5.51 -4.36
N GLU A 64 -10.57 5.35 -3.68
CA GLU A 64 -11.52 4.25 -3.89
C GLU A 64 -12.05 4.25 -5.32
N SER A 65 -12.48 5.41 -5.83
CA SER A 65 -12.98 5.53 -7.20
C SER A 65 -11.93 5.16 -8.25
N ALA A 66 -10.67 5.58 -8.06
CA ALA A 66 -9.58 5.23 -8.95
C ALA A 66 -9.24 3.73 -8.86
N PHE A 67 -9.27 3.14 -7.67
CA PHE A 67 -9.10 1.70 -7.47
C PHE A 67 -10.18 0.90 -8.19
N ASP A 68 -11.45 1.26 -7.98
CA ASP A 68 -12.60 0.65 -8.63
C ASP A 68 -12.49 0.74 -10.16
N PHE A 69 -12.02 1.87 -10.69
CA PHE A 69 -11.80 2.00 -12.12
C PHE A 69 -10.78 0.97 -12.63
N VAL A 70 -9.59 0.86 -12.00
CA VAL A 70 -8.58 -0.12 -12.42
C VAL A 70 -9.12 -1.54 -12.26
N PHE A 71 -9.71 -1.84 -11.11
CA PHE A 71 -10.24 -3.17 -10.80
C PHE A 71 -11.36 -3.59 -11.77
N THR A 72 -12.29 -2.71 -12.12
CA THR A 72 -13.45 -3.07 -12.94
C THR A 72 -13.23 -2.89 -14.44
N ARG A 73 -12.43 -1.89 -14.85
CA ARG A 73 -12.24 -1.52 -16.27
C ARG A 73 -10.94 -2.01 -16.85
N MET A 74 -9.98 -2.42 -16.03
CA MET A 74 -8.70 -2.95 -16.50
C MET A 74 -8.52 -4.44 -16.19
N SER A 75 -9.56 -5.11 -15.68
CA SER A 75 -9.55 -6.56 -15.49
C SER A 75 -10.05 -7.32 -16.72
N VAL A 76 -9.34 -8.38 -17.08
CA VAL A 76 -9.70 -9.39 -18.06
C VAL A 76 -9.69 -10.74 -17.34
N GLY A 77 -10.88 -11.20 -16.93
CA GLY A 77 -11.01 -12.35 -16.03
C GLY A 77 -10.44 -12.02 -14.65
N VAL A 78 -9.45 -12.81 -14.19
CA VAL A 78 -8.76 -12.61 -12.90
C VAL A 78 -7.49 -11.76 -13.03
N ARG A 79 -7.10 -11.37 -14.25
CA ARG A 79 -5.85 -10.66 -14.54
C ARG A 79 -6.11 -9.21 -14.92
N LEU A 80 -5.13 -8.35 -14.68
CA LEU A 80 -5.14 -6.97 -15.11
C LEU A 80 -4.48 -6.84 -16.49
N VAL A 81 -4.85 -5.80 -17.22
CA VAL A 81 -4.07 -5.27 -18.34
C VAL A 81 -3.25 -4.08 -17.85
N HIS A 82 -2.10 -3.85 -18.47
CA HIS A 82 -1.20 -2.78 -18.06
C HIS A 82 -1.85 -1.39 -18.20
N SER A 83 -2.74 -1.22 -19.18
CA SER A 83 -3.24 0.10 -19.52
C SER A 83 -4.64 0.16 -20.09
N TYR A 84 -5.26 1.33 -19.97
CA TYR A 84 -6.57 1.64 -20.52
C TYR A 84 -6.55 2.96 -21.28
N ARG A 85 -7.18 2.98 -22.45
CA ARG A 85 -7.48 4.20 -23.20
C ARG A 85 -8.70 3.96 -24.08
N GLU A 86 -9.83 4.57 -23.71
CA GLU A 86 -11.18 4.30 -24.26
C GLU A 86 -11.67 2.86 -24.02
N GLU A 87 -10.82 1.87 -24.23
CA GLU A 87 -11.00 0.44 -23.95
C GLU A 87 -9.75 -0.13 -23.23
N PRO A 88 -9.86 -1.32 -22.60
CA PRO A 88 -8.70 -1.99 -22.01
C PRO A 88 -7.67 -2.31 -23.12
N GLY A 89 -6.40 -2.04 -22.85
CA GLY A 89 -5.32 -2.38 -23.77
C GLY A 89 -5.07 -3.88 -23.84
N ASN A 90 -4.28 -4.30 -24.84
CA ASN A 90 -3.99 -5.72 -25.08
C ASN A 90 -2.77 -6.25 -24.31
N ALA A 91 -1.95 -5.35 -23.74
CA ALA A 91 -0.76 -5.74 -23.01
C ALA A 91 -1.14 -6.31 -21.63
N PRO A 92 -0.71 -7.54 -21.28
CA PRO A 92 -0.86 -8.06 -19.93
C PRO A 92 -0.23 -7.11 -18.90
N ALA A 93 -0.80 -7.06 -17.70
CA ALA A 93 -0.18 -6.37 -16.59
C ALA A 93 1.22 -6.91 -16.30
N THR A 94 2.12 -6.04 -15.93
CA THR A 94 3.46 -6.34 -15.44
C THR A 94 3.42 -6.67 -13.94
N ALA A 95 4.51 -7.21 -13.40
CA ALA A 95 4.64 -7.39 -11.96
C ALA A 95 4.55 -6.06 -11.19
N SER A 96 4.99 -4.94 -11.79
CA SER A 96 4.86 -3.61 -11.19
C SER A 96 3.41 -3.15 -11.08
N ASP A 97 2.58 -3.47 -12.08
CA ASP A 97 1.14 -3.18 -12.03
C ASP A 97 0.48 -3.90 -10.85
N TYR A 98 0.74 -5.20 -10.70
CA TYR A 98 0.22 -5.96 -9.57
C TYR A 98 0.78 -5.49 -8.23
N ALA A 99 2.10 -5.32 -8.11
CA ALA A 99 2.72 -4.93 -6.84
C ALA A 99 2.19 -3.57 -6.35
N ASN A 100 2.01 -2.60 -7.25
CA ASN A 100 1.50 -1.29 -6.88
C ASN A 100 -0.02 -1.29 -6.66
N MET A 101 -0.79 -2.09 -7.38
CA MET A 101 -2.23 -2.23 -7.12
C MET A 101 -2.54 -3.02 -5.85
N ILE A 102 -1.74 -4.03 -5.51
CA ILE A 102 -1.77 -4.69 -4.20
C ILE A 102 -1.47 -3.64 -3.13
N ARG A 103 -0.42 -2.84 -3.30
CA ARG A 103 -0.09 -1.77 -2.35
C ARG A 103 -1.25 -0.80 -2.15
N ALA A 104 -1.94 -0.44 -3.23
CA ALA A 104 -3.14 0.40 -3.20
C ALA A 104 -4.28 -0.24 -2.40
N ALA A 105 -4.58 -1.50 -2.66
CA ALA A 105 -5.60 -2.26 -1.94
C ALA A 105 -5.31 -2.27 -0.42
N LEU A 106 -4.07 -2.61 -0.04
CA LEU A 106 -3.67 -2.66 1.37
C LEU A 106 -3.71 -1.28 2.05
N ALA A 107 -3.38 -0.21 1.33
CA ALA A 107 -3.53 1.15 1.84
C ALA A 107 -5.01 1.53 2.05
N LEU A 108 -5.91 1.09 1.15
CA LEU A 108 -7.35 1.27 1.31
C LEU A 108 -7.91 0.42 2.46
N THR A 109 -7.44 -0.81 2.66
CA THR A 109 -7.78 -1.61 3.85
C THR A 109 -7.40 -0.87 5.13
N ASN A 110 -6.17 -0.34 5.21
CA ASN A 110 -5.75 0.43 6.38
C ASN A 110 -6.64 1.67 6.64
N ALA A 111 -7.13 2.32 5.58
CA ALA A 111 -7.97 3.50 5.68
C ALA A 111 -9.43 3.17 6.08
N THR A 112 -9.97 2.04 5.60
CA THR A 112 -11.40 1.73 5.62
C THR A 112 -11.79 0.51 6.45
N ASN A 113 -10.82 -0.34 6.80
CA ASN A 113 -11.01 -1.69 7.33
C ASN A 113 -11.90 -2.59 6.44
N ASN A 114 -12.02 -2.31 5.14
CA ASN A 114 -12.77 -3.14 4.22
C ASN A 114 -11.95 -4.41 3.83
N PRO A 115 -12.44 -5.63 4.17
CA PRO A 115 -11.73 -6.88 3.89
C PRO A 115 -11.65 -7.22 2.40
N GLU A 116 -12.55 -6.70 1.56
CA GLU A 116 -12.59 -7.00 0.12
C GLU A 116 -11.28 -6.58 -0.58
N TYR A 117 -10.63 -5.51 -0.12
CA TYR A 117 -9.32 -5.09 -0.62
C TYR A 117 -8.22 -6.10 -0.29
N VAL A 118 -8.25 -6.73 0.90
CA VAL A 118 -7.30 -7.79 1.28
C VAL A 118 -7.54 -9.03 0.44
N GLU A 119 -8.80 -9.41 0.24
CA GLU A 119 -9.17 -10.55 -0.61
C GLU A 119 -8.68 -10.35 -2.06
N GLN A 120 -8.86 -9.15 -2.61
CA GLN A 120 -8.40 -8.82 -3.94
C GLN A 120 -6.87 -8.78 -4.04
N ALA A 121 -6.19 -8.26 -3.01
CA ALA A 121 -4.74 -8.29 -2.91
C ALA A 121 -4.22 -9.73 -2.92
N CYS A 122 -4.82 -10.64 -2.13
CA CYS A 122 -4.50 -12.06 -2.13
C CYS A 122 -4.69 -12.71 -3.50
N ALA A 123 -5.78 -12.39 -4.21
CA ALA A 123 -6.02 -12.87 -5.57
C ALA A 123 -4.93 -12.41 -6.55
N TRP A 124 -4.49 -11.16 -6.46
CA TRP A 124 -3.39 -10.65 -7.29
C TRP A 124 -2.02 -11.24 -6.93
N VAL A 125 -1.75 -11.52 -5.64
CA VAL A 125 -0.56 -12.29 -5.25
C VAL A 125 -0.59 -13.68 -5.88
N HIS A 126 -1.74 -14.36 -5.89
CA HIS A 126 -1.86 -15.66 -6.53
C HIS A 126 -1.54 -15.61 -8.03
N VAL A 127 -1.94 -14.54 -8.73
CA VAL A 127 -1.55 -14.32 -10.14
C VAL A 127 -0.04 -14.13 -10.29
N LEU A 128 0.58 -13.31 -9.42
CA LEU A 128 2.03 -13.11 -9.41
C LEU A 128 2.78 -14.43 -9.17
N ASP A 129 2.36 -15.22 -8.19
CA ASP A 129 2.95 -16.51 -7.87
C ASP A 129 2.81 -17.52 -9.02
N THR A 130 1.68 -17.50 -9.73
CA THR A 130 1.42 -18.44 -10.82
C THR A 130 2.21 -18.11 -12.08
N HIS A 131 2.26 -16.84 -12.47
CA HIS A 131 2.75 -16.44 -13.80
C HIS A 131 4.08 -15.69 -13.78
N TYR A 132 4.50 -15.13 -12.65
CA TYR A 132 5.64 -14.20 -12.58
C TYR A 132 6.77 -14.73 -11.70
N TRP A 133 6.49 -15.62 -10.75
CA TRP A 133 7.50 -16.18 -9.85
C TRP A 133 8.54 -17.02 -10.60
N SER A 134 9.80 -16.88 -10.18
CA SER A 134 10.94 -17.68 -10.63
C SER A 134 11.39 -18.61 -9.51
N GLU A 135 11.17 -19.92 -9.68
CA GLU A 135 11.63 -20.92 -8.71
C GLU A 135 13.16 -21.05 -8.65
N ASP A 136 13.87 -20.65 -9.71
CA ASP A 136 15.33 -20.74 -9.77
C ASP A 136 16.04 -19.52 -9.16
N LEU A 137 15.38 -18.36 -9.14
CA LEU A 137 15.97 -17.07 -8.79
C LEU A 137 15.32 -16.41 -7.58
N ASP A 138 14.25 -16.98 -7.04
CA ASP A 138 13.51 -16.49 -5.87
C ASP A 138 13.07 -15.02 -6.02
N GLY A 139 12.34 -14.72 -7.11
CA GLY A 139 11.79 -13.40 -7.36
C GLY A 139 10.78 -13.38 -8.50
N TYR A 140 10.06 -12.27 -8.63
CA TYR A 140 9.11 -12.05 -9.71
C TYR A 140 9.80 -11.45 -10.93
N HIS A 141 9.59 -12.09 -12.08
CA HIS A 141 9.85 -11.50 -13.39
C HIS A 141 8.91 -10.32 -13.65
N LEU A 142 9.35 -9.34 -14.43
CA LEU A 142 8.54 -8.18 -14.80
C LEU A 142 7.31 -8.55 -15.64
N ALA A 143 7.43 -9.54 -16.51
CA ALA A 143 6.37 -9.99 -17.41
C ALA A 143 5.93 -11.41 -17.09
N ALA A 144 4.70 -11.76 -17.46
CA ALA A 144 4.15 -13.09 -17.28
C ALA A 144 4.88 -14.15 -18.14
N ASP A 145 4.77 -15.41 -17.74
CA ASP A 145 5.33 -16.55 -18.45
C ASP A 145 4.64 -16.86 -19.78
N ASP A 146 3.39 -16.43 -19.92
CA ASP A 146 2.56 -16.55 -21.12
C ASP A 146 2.59 -15.31 -22.02
N THR A 147 3.62 -14.46 -21.88
CA THR A 147 3.85 -13.34 -22.78
C THR A 147 4.73 -13.77 -23.97
N ASP A 148 4.08 -14.15 -25.07
CA ASP A 148 4.69 -14.84 -26.22
C ASP A 148 5.71 -14.03 -27.04
N ASP A 149 5.71 -12.69 -26.95
CA ASP A 149 6.52 -11.79 -27.77
C ASP A 149 7.81 -11.31 -27.08
N LEU A 150 8.16 -11.87 -25.92
CA LEU A 150 9.35 -11.52 -25.16
C LEU A 150 10.46 -12.57 -25.31
N ILE A 151 11.64 -12.14 -25.77
CA ILE A 151 12.84 -12.98 -25.81
C ILE A 151 13.39 -13.24 -24.40
N VAL A 152 13.29 -12.24 -23.51
CA VAL A 152 13.76 -12.29 -22.12
C VAL A 152 12.72 -11.64 -21.23
N ARG A 153 12.44 -12.27 -20.09
CA ARG A 153 11.63 -11.72 -19.01
C ARG A 153 12.57 -11.17 -17.92
N PRO A 154 12.76 -9.83 -17.81
CA PRO A 154 13.67 -9.28 -16.82
C PRO A 154 13.25 -9.68 -15.39
N LEU A 155 14.21 -10.06 -14.57
CA LEU A 155 14.06 -10.21 -13.12
C LEU A 155 15.14 -9.33 -12.49
N SER A 156 14.70 -8.36 -11.70
CA SER A 156 15.56 -7.32 -11.14
C SER A 156 14.98 -6.85 -9.83
N GLY A 157 15.84 -6.43 -8.91
CA GLY A 157 15.46 -5.68 -7.70
C GLY A 157 15.82 -4.19 -7.78
N LEU A 158 16.37 -3.74 -8.92
CA LEU A 158 16.81 -2.36 -9.12
C LEU A 158 15.59 -1.44 -9.28
N ASP A 159 15.56 -0.38 -8.49
CA ASP A 159 14.60 0.71 -8.61
C ASP A 159 14.88 1.56 -9.86
N ASP A 160 13.83 2.13 -10.44
CA ASP A 160 13.92 3.12 -11.52
C ASP A 160 13.19 4.40 -11.07
N ALA A 161 12.49 5.10 -11.96
CA ALA A 161 11.60 6.20 -11.62
C ALA A 161 10.54 5.82 -10.56
N THR A 162 10.28 4.52 -10.39
CA THR A 162 9.43 3.93 -9.35
C THR A 162 10.16 2.81 -8.62
N PRO A 163 9.74 2.44 -7.39
CA PRO A 163 10.25 1.26 -6.71
C PRO A 163 10.05 0.00 -7.55
N ASN A 164 10.97 -0.95 -7.42
CA ASN A 164 10.87 -2.24 -8.11
C ASN A 164 9.70 -3.10 -7.59
N ALA A 165 9.08 -3.90 -8.46
CA ALA A 165 8.00 -4.81 -8.08
C ALA A 165 8.40 -5.78 -6.95
N ASN A 166 9.61 -6.36 -6.99
CA ASN A 166 10.10 -7.26 -5.94
C ASN A 166 10.24 -6.54 -4.60
N ALA A 167 10.70 -5.28 -4.61
CA ALA A 167 10.77 -4.45 -3.41
C ALA A 167 9.38 -4.23 -2.80
N MET A 168 8.42 -3.80 -3.62
CA MET A 168 7.05 -3.55 -3.20
C MET A 168 6.37 -4.82 -2.68
N MET A 169 6.63 -5.96 -3.32
CA MET A 169 6.05 -7.24 -2.91
C MET A 169 6.51 -7.69 -1.53
N VAL A 170 7.77 -7.46 -1.13
CA VAL A 170 8.23 -7.80 0.23
C VAL A 170 7.36 -7.11 1.29
N SER A 171 7.17 -5.78 1.19
CA SER A 171 6.31 -5.04 2.14
C SER A 171 4.85 -5.47 2.06
N ASN A 172 4.32 -5.70 0.84
CA ASN A 172 2.93 -6.12 0.64
C ASN A 172 2.66 -7.50 1.26
N LEU A 173 3.57 -8.45 1.07
CA LEU A 173 3.45 -9.81 1.60
C LEU A 173 3.51 -9.82 3.13
N VAL A 174 4.40 -9.02 3.73
CA VAL A 174 4.48 -8.86 5.20
C VAL A 174 3.20 -8.23 5.77
N ALA A 175 2.60 -7.27 5.05
CA ALA A 175 1.32 -6.71 5.45
C ALA A 175 0.19 -7.74 5.32
N LEU A 176 0.14 -8.49 4.21
CA LEU A 176 -0.84 -9.56 4.00
C LEU A 176 -0.74 -10.67 5.04
N SER A 177 0.46 -11.07 5.46
CA SER A 177 0.60 -12.06 6.54
C SER A 177 0.01 -11.54 7.85
N SER A 178 0.06 -10.23 8.08
CA SER A 178 -0.49 -9.61 9.29
C SER A 178 -2.02 -9.67 9.33
N TRP A 179 -2.69 -9.37 8.21
CA TRP A 179 -4.15 -9.46 8.12
C TRP A 179 -4.66 -10.91 8.03
N THR A 180 -3.98 -11.76 7.26
CA THR A 180 -4.48 -13.12 6.97
C THR A 180 -4.01 -14.17 7.97
N GLY A 181 -2.93 -13.90 8.72
CA GLY A 181 -2.24 -14.91 9.51
C GLY A 181 -1.59 -16.03 8.69
N ASN A 182 -1.47 -15.87 7.36
CA ASN A 182 -0.84 -16.88 6.50
C ASN A 182 0.67 -16.64 6.40
N THR A 183 1.47 -17.54 6.98
CA THR A 183 2.94 -17.44 7.00
C THR A 183 3.58 -17.66 5.63
N ALA A 184 2.85 -18.26 4.66
CA ALA A 184 3.39 -18.41 3.31
C ALA A 184 3.77 -17.06 2.67
N TYR A 185 3.10 -15.97 3.06
CA TYR A 185 3.46 -14.63 2.62
C TYR A 185 4.78 -14.15 3.21
N THR A 186 5.05 -14.38 4.50
CA THR A 186 6.36 -14.05 5.10
C THR A 186 7.48 -14.90 4.51
N ASP A 187 7.22 -16.18 4.25
CA ASP A 187 8.20 -17.08 3.64
C ASP A 187 8.58 -16.61 2.22
N ARG A 188 7.58 -16.16 1.45
CA ARG A 188 7.79 -15.57 0.11
C ARG A 188 8.57 -14.26 0.19
N ALA A 189 8.27 -13.40 1.15
CA ALA A 189 8.99 -12.14 1.36
C ALA A 189 10.46 -12.37 1.73
N GLU A 190 10.73 -13.38 2.59
CA GLU A 190 12.08 -13.79 2.97
C GLU A 190 12.87 -14.28 1.74
N ALA A 191 12.28 -15.12 0.90
CA ALA A 191 12.92 -15.63 -0.32
C ALA A 191 13.38 -14.49 -1.24
N ILE A 192 12.52 -13.50 -1.51
CA ILE A 192 12.87 -12.31 -2.31
C ILE A 192 14.02 -11.54 -1.66
N HIS A 193 13.93 -11.27 -0.35
CA HIS A 193 14.95 -10.51 0.35
C HIS A 193 16.32 -11.23 0.34
N ALA A 194 16.33 -12.55 0.53
CA ALA A 194 17.52 -13.37 0.47
C ALA A 194 18.15 -13.36 -0.94
N ALA A 195 17.34 -13.49 -1.99
CA ALA A 195 17.76 -13.50 -3.38
C ALA A 195 18.48 -12.20 -3.78
N PHE A 196 17.93 -11.05 -3.39
CA PHE A 196 18.48 -9.74 -3.76
C PHE A 196 19.51 -9.18 -2.76
N GLY A 197 19.77 -9.85 -1.63
CA GLY A 197 20.76 -9.42 -0.62
C GLY A 197 22.14 -9.04 -1.18
N PRO A 198 22.74 -9.84 -2.07
CA PRO A 198 24.00 -9.47 -2.72
C PRO A 198 23.90 -8.20 -3.57
N ALA A 199 22.79 -7.99 -4.29
CA ALA A 199 22.57 -6.83 -5.14
C ALA A 199 22.37 -5.54 -4.33
N ILE A 200 21.63 -5.63 -3.22
CA ILE A 200 21.46 -4.54 -2.24
C ILE A 200 22.83 -4.11 -1.69
N THR A 201 23.68 -5.08 -1.31
CA THR A 201 25.02 -4.80 -0.77
C THR A 201 25.93 -4.14 -1.81
N ALA A 202 25.86 -4.57 -3.07
CA ALA A 202 26.70 -4.04 -4.14
C ALA A 202 26.27 -2.63 -4.60
N ASN A 203 24.97 -2.32 -4.60
CA ASN A 203 24.44 -1.01 -4.96
C ASN A 203 23.22 -0.61 -4.09
N PRO A 204 23.44 -0.13 -2.85
CA PRO A 204 22.35 0.23 -1.94
C PRO A 204 21.43 1.33 -2.49
N VAL A 205 22.00 2.32 -3.18
CA VAL A 205 21.23 3.48 -3.70
C VAL A 205 20.27 3.05 -4.81
N GLY A 206 20.66 2.08 -5.64
CA GLY A 206 19.78 1.52 -6.67
C GLY A 206 18.72 0.55 -6.14
N HIS A 207 18.78 0.15 -4.87
CA HIS A 207 17.87 -0.83 -4.26
C HIS A 207 17.24 -0.27 -2.98
N SER A 208 16.93 1.03 -3.00
CA SER A 208 16.34 1.74 -1.86
C SER A 208 14.98 1.18 -1.45
N GLY A 209 14.18 0.71 -2.41
CA GLY A 209 12.91 0.05 -2.16
C GLY A 209 13.09 -1.25 -1.38
N LEU A 210 14.05 -2.10 -1.76
CA LEU A 210 14.34 -3.33 -1.04
C LEU A 210 14.90 -3.05 0.37
N LEU A 211 15.71 -1.99 0.54
CA LEU A 211 16.14 -1.55 1.87
C LEU A 211 14.98 -1.08 2.75
N ALA A 212 14.02 -0.34 2.17
CA ALA A 212 12.82 0.06 2.89
C ALA A 212 11.97 -1.17 3.26
N ALA A 213 11.79 -2.10 2.33
CA ALA A 213 11.05 -3.33 2.56
C ALA A 213 11.72 -4.25 3.59
N ALA A 214 13.05 -4.21 3.71
CA ALA A 214 13.79 -4.90 4.77
C ALA A 214 13.38 -4.41 6.16
N ILE A 215 13.10 -3.11 6.32
CA ILE A 215 12.62 -2.56 7.60
C ILE A 215 11.24 -3.13 7.92
N ASP A 216 10.35 -3.19 6.94
CA ASP A 216 9.01 -3.75 7.11
C ASP A 216 9.07 -5.24 7.45
N TYR A 217 9.99 -6.00 6.84
CA TYR A 217 10.20 -7.41 7.13
C TYR A 217 10.82 -7.67 8.51
N LEU A 218 11.84 -6.90 8.90
CA LEU A 218 12.57 -7.12 10.16
C LEU A 218 11.78 -6.62 11.39
N ALA A 219 10.98 -5.57 11.21
CA ALA A 219 10.16 -5.00 12.27
C ALA A 219 8.75 -4.66 11.75
N PRO A 220 7.93 -5.67 11.38
CA PRO A 220 6.55 -5.43 10.98
C PRO A 220 5.82 -4.68 12.07
N ALA A 221 5.21 -3.56 11.70
CA ALA A 221 4.39 -2.76 12.61
C ALA A 221 2.93 -3.14 12.42
N LEU A 222 2.31 -3.69 13.46
CA LEU A 222 0.91 -4.07 13.49
C LEU A 222 0.24 -3.43 14.69
N VAL A 223 -0.85 -2.71 14.47
CA VAL A 223 -1.74 -2.21 15.52
C VAL A 223 -3.06 -2.97 15.40
N VAL A 224 -3.34 -3.84 16.37
CA VAL A 224 -4.64 -4.52 16.47
C VAL A 224 -5.56 -3.68 17.34
N LEU A 225 -6.73 -3.32 16.82
CA LEU A 225 -7.80 -2.65 17.55
C LEU A 225 -8.92 -3.65 17.81
N MET A 226 -8.98 -4.20 19.03
CA MET A 226 -10.10 -5.05 19.46
C MET A 226 -11.30 -4.16 19.80
N VAL A 227 -12.37 -4.27 19.02
CA VAL A 227 -13.58 -3.44 19.15
C VAL A 227 -14.69 -4.23 19.84
N PRO A 228 -15.25 -3.76 20.97
CA PRO A 228 -16.40 -4.41 21.60
C PRO A 228 -17.64 -4.38 20.68
N GLU A 229 -18.59 -5.29 20.92
CA GLU A 229 -19.91 -5.23 20.26
C GLU A 229 -20.56 -3.85 20.51
N GLY A 230 -20.91 -3.15 19.43
CA GLY A 230 -21.42 -1.78 19.48
C GLY A 230 -20.40 -0.71 19.89
N GLY A 231 -19.12 -1.03 19.89
CA GLY A 231 -18.01 -0.11 20.17
C GLY A 231 -17.72 0.87 19.04
N ASP A 232 -16.80 1.80 19.31
CA ASP A 232 -16.33 2.81 18.35
C ASP A 232 -14.79 2.83 18.30
N PRO A 233 -14.17 2.48 17.16
CA PRO A 233 -12.72 2.54 16.96
C PRO A 233 -12.21 3.95 16.60
N THR A 234 -13.10 4.89 16.27
CA THR A 234 -12.75 6.22 15.75
C THR A 234 -11.77 6.99 16.65
N PRO A 235 -11.89 7.03 17.99
CA PRO A 235 -10.93 7.72 18.84
C PRO A 235 -9.51 7.13 18.75
N MET A 236 -9.40 5.79 18.68
CA MET A 236 -8.11 5.12 18.53
C MET A 236 -7.50 5.38 17.14
N ARG A 237 -8.32 5.30 16.08
CA ARG A 237 -7.90 5.67 14.72
C ARG A 237 -7.40 7.11 14.64
N ALA A 238 -8.11 8.03 15.29
CA ALA A 238 -7.74 9.44 15.30
C ALA A 238 -6.35 9.66 15.93
N ALA A 239 -6.05 8.96 17.03
CA ALA A 239 -4.74 9.02 17.69
C ALA A 239 -3.60 8.45 16.83
N LEU A 240 -3.86 7.46 15.98
CA LEU A 240 -2.83 6.93 15.07
C LEU A 240 -2.32 7.98 14.07
N ARG A 241 -3.10 9.04 13.79
CA ARG A 241 -2.66 10.15 12.92
C ARG A 241 -1.59 11.02 13.55
N ASP A 242 -1.49 11.04 14.88
CA ASP A 242 -0.53 11.85 15.63
C ASP A 242 0.86 11.20 15.71
N VAL A 243 1.05 10.05 15.06
CA VAL A 243 2.32 9.34 14.99
C VAL A 243 2.58 8.81 13.59
N SER A 244 3.80 9.02 13.09
CA SER A 244 4.21 8.46 11.80
C SER A 244 4.53 6.98 11.98
N LEU A 245 3.71 6.11 11.38
CA LEU A 245 3.95 4.66 11.30
C LEU A 245 3.90 4.21 9.83
N PRO A 246 4.96 4.48 9.04
CA PRO A 246 4.99 4.05 7.64
C PRO A 246 4.78 2.54 7.54
N ASN A 247 3.94 2.12 6.60
CA ASN A 247 3.64 0.72 6.29
C ASN A 247 3.05 -0.11 7.43
N ALA A 248 2.67 0.50 8.56
CA ALA A 248 2.01 -0.25 9.61
C ALA A 248 0.64 -0.77 9.15
N VAL A 249 0.33 -1.98 9.57
CA VAL A 249 -1.00 -2.58 9.44
C VAL A 249 -1.83 -2.14 10.62
N VAL A 250 -3.03 -1.63 10.36
CA VAL A 250 -4.06 -1.38 11.37
C VAL A 250 -5.18 -2.37 11.10
N ASP A 251 -5.42 -3.26 12.06
CA ASP A 251 -6.39 -4.34 11.95
C ASP A 251 -7.47 -4.12 13.01
N GLU A 252 -8.68 -3.74 12.59
CA GLU A 252 -9.82 -3.66 13.49
C GLU A 252 -10.57 -4.98 13.49
N VAL A 253 -10.63 -5.59 14.67
CA VAL A 253 -11.27 -6.88 14.87
C VAL A 253 -12.42 -6.69 15.85
N TRP A 254 -13.64 -7.00 15.41
CA TRP A 254 -14.81 -6.97 16.26
C TRP A 254 -14.85 -8.19 17.19
N ALA A 255 -15.31 -8.00 18.42
CA ALA A 255 -15.25 -9.02 19.48
C ALA A 255 -16.03 -10.32 19.18
N ASP A 256 -16.98 -10.27 18.26
CA ASP A 256 -17.78 -11.40 17.77
C ASP A 256 -17.15 -12.11 16.56
N GLU A 257 -16.08 -11.57 15.98
CA GLU A 257 -15.38 -12.20 14.87
C GLU A 257 -14.62 -13.45 15.31
N THR A 258 -14.72 -14.49 14.49
CA THR A 258 -13.94 -15.72 14.69
C THR A 258 -12.62 -15.61 13.94
N LEU A 259 -11.53 -15.46 14.69
CA LEU A 259 -10.19 -15.41 14.13
C LEU A 259 -9.57 -16.80 13.96
N PRO A 260 -8.81 -17.05 12.88
CA PRO A 260 -7.95 -18.22 12.80
C PRO A 260 -6.88 -18.15 13.90
N SER A 261 -6.44 -19.31 14.40
CA SER A 261 -5.39 -19.37 15.44
C SER A 261 -4.04 -18.80 15.00
N THR A 262 -3.84 -18.66 13.69
CA THR A 262 -2.64 -18.07 13.09
C THR A 262 -2.74 -16.55 12.95
N SER A 263 -3.93 -15.95 13.17
CA SER A 263 -4.09 -14.50 13.16
C SER A 263 -3.22 -13.89 14.25
N PRO A 264 -2.44 -12.83 13.96
CA PRO A 264 -1.76 -12.06 14.98
C PRO A 264 -2.71 -11.45 16.02
N ALA A 265 -4.00 -11.30 15.71
CA ALA A 265 -5.02 -10.84 16.66
C ALA A 265 -5.50 -11.94 17.62
N ALA A 266 -5.19 -13.22 17.34
CA ALA A 266 -5.59 -14.34 18.18
C ALA A 266 -5.10 -14.19 19.63
N GLY A 267 -6.02 -14.36 20.59
CA GLY A 267 -5.74 -14.23 22.02
C GLY A 267 -5.72 -12.80 22.56
N LYS A 268 -5.93 -11.78 21.73
CA LYS A 268 -6.17 -10.40 22.17
C LYS A 268 -7.64 -10.22 22.53
N THR A 269 -7.93 -9.38 23.53
CA THR A 269 -9.29 -9.21 24.05
C THR A 269 -9.62 -7.75 24.28
N VAL A 270 -10.91 -7.44 24.28
CA VAL A 270 -11.43 -6.17 24.79
C VAL A 270 -11.21 -6.09 26.29
N ILE A 271 -10.78 -4.93 26.78
CA ILE A 271 -10.60 -4.64 28.21
C ILE A 271 -11.66 -3.63 28.67
N ASP A 272 -12.35 -3.96 29.77
CA ASP A 272 -13.37 -3.11 30.41
C ASP A 272 -14.46 -2.58 29.46
N GLY A 273 -14.79 -3.34 28.41
CA GLY A 273 -15.79 -2.96 27.41
C GLY A 273 -15.38 -1.77 26.53
N LYS A 274 -14.07 -1.48 26.42
CA LYS A 274 -13.52 -0.39 25.60
C LYS A 274 -12.74 -0.93 24.41
N THR A 275 -12.75 -0.20 23.30
CA THR A 275 -11.83 -0.44 22.19
C THR A 275 -10.41 -0.51 22.74
N THR A 276 -9.73 -1.64 22.49
CA THR A 276 -8.45 -1.97 23.10
C THR A 276 -7.41 -2.16 22.01
N ALA A 277 -6.39 -1.32 22.01
CA ALA A 277 -5.27 -1.39 21.10
C ALA A 277 -4.16 -2.29 21.64
N TYR A 278 -3.55 -3.08 20.76
CA TYR A 278 -2.32 -3.80 20.99
C TYR A 278 -1.32 -3.42 19.90
N VAL A 279 -0.17 -2.88 20.31
CA VAL A 279 0.87 -2.44 19.39
C VAL A 279 1.93 -3.53 19.32
N CYS A 280 2.03 -4.18 18.17
CA CYS A 280 3.02 -5.21 17.88
C CYS A 280 4.07 -4.65 16.92
N ILE A 281 5.34 -4.67 17.32
CA ILE A 281 6.48 -4.29 16.46
C ILE A 281 7.48 -5.45 16.48
N GLY A 282 7.69 -6.07 15.31
CA GLY A 282 8.45 -7.32 15.26
C GLY A 282 7.74 -8.41 16.06
N PRO A 283 8.48 -9.20 16.87
CA PRO A 283 7.88 -10.28 17.66
C PRO A 283 7.25 -9.81 18.98
N GLN A 284 7.31 -8.52 19.31
CA GLN A 284 6.89 -7.98 20.60
C GLN A 284 5.57 -7.24 20.48
N CYS A 285 4.59 -7.60 21.32
CA CYS A 285 3.34 -6.86 21.48
C CYS A 285 3.30 -6.13 22.82
N SER A 286 2.69 -4.96 22.85
CA SER A 286 2.45 -4.18 24.06
C SER A 286 1.41 -4.84 24.98
N LEU A 287 1.34 -4.35 26.21
CA LEU A 287 0.14 -4.51 27.05
C LEU A 287 -1.07 -3.84 26.37
N PRO A 288 -2.31 -4.25 26.70
CA PRO A 288 -3.51 -3.63 26.16
C PRO A 288 -3.59 -2.14 26.51
N VAL A 289 -3.98 -1.32 25.54
CA VAL A 289 -4.11 0.12 25.67
C VAL A 289 -5.55 0.54 25.36
N THR A 290 -6.22 1.19 26.31
CA THR A 290 -7.64 1.59 26.19
C THR A 290 -7.84 3.11 26.10
N GLU A 291 -6.76 3.89 26.11
CA GLU A 291 -6.79 5.35 26.00
C GLU A 291 -6.00 5.81 24.76
N PRO A 292 -6.59 6.65 23.88
CA PRO A 292 -5.93 7.10 22.65
C PRO A 292 -4.59 7.82 22.87
N GLU A 293 -4.47 8.65 23.90
CA GLU A 293 -3.21 9.36 24.20
C GLU A 293 -2.08 8.38 24.56
N LYS A 294 -2.42 7.34 25.35
CA LYS A 294 -1.47 6.28 25.72
C LYS A 294 -1.07 5.40 24.54
N LEU A 295 -1.94 5.26 23.53
CA LEU A 295 -1.62 4.53 22.30
C LEU A 295 -0.45 5.20 21.57
N VAL A 296 -0.47 6.53 21.42
CA VAL A 296 0.61 7.30 20.81
C VAL A 296 1.92 7.14 21.57
N GLU A 297 1.89 7.20 22.90
CA GLU A 297 3.07 7.02 23.75
C GLU A 297 3.65 5.60 23.65
N THR A 298 2.76 4.60 23.61
CA THR A 298 3.12 3.18 23.48
C THR A 298 3.81 2.93 22.14
N ILE A 299 3.28 3.47 21.05
CA ILE A 299 3.90 3.39 19.71
C ILE A 299 5.28 4.04 19.72
N LYS A 300 5.41 5.26 20.24
CA LYS A 300 6.71 5.96 20.30
C LYS A 300 7.74 5.16 21.09
N THR A 301 7.33 4.58 22.22
CA THR A 301 8.20 3.75 23.07
C THR A 301 8.62 2.46 22.36
N ALA A 302 7.67 1.75 21.74
CA ALA A 302 7.93 0.50 21.03
C ALA A 302 8.92 0.69 19.87
N ARG A 303 8.89 1.84 19.19
CA ARG A 303 9.84 2.17 18.11
C ARG A 303 11.26 2.51 18.60
N HIS A 304 11.42 2.90 19.86
CA HIS A 304 12.73 3.19 20.46
C HIS A 304 13.39 1.95 21.07
N ALA A 305 12.62 0.89 21.35
CA ALA A 305 13.17 -0.36 21.82
C ALA A 305 14.06 -0.98 20.72
N SER A 306 15.38 -0.94 20.92
CA SER A 306 16.34 -1.56 20.01
C SER A 306 16.03 -3.06 19.86
N PRO A 307 16.28 -3.64 18.67
CA PRO A 307 16.36 -5.09 18.57
C PRO A 307 17.51 -5.54 19.47
N THR A 308 17.18 -6.25 20.55
CA THR A 308 18.14 -7.00 21.36
C THR A 308 18.61 -8.22 20.62
#